data_AF-A0A7L0F3X9-F1
#
_entry.id   AF-A0A7L0F3X9-F1
#
_cell.length_a   1.000
_cell.length_b   1.000
_cell.length_c   1.000
_cell.angle_alpha   90.00
_cell.angle_beta   90.00
_cell.angle_gamma   90.00
#
_symmetry.space_group_name_H-M   'P 1'
#
loop_
_entity.id
_entity.type
_entity.pdbx_description
1 polymer ?
#
loop_
_entity_poly.entity_id
_entity_poly.type
_entity_poly.pdbx_seq_one_letter_code
_entity_poly.pdbx_strand_id
1 'polypeptide(L)'
;MPFQQGSARTRQRTVLLVGIVVLLAALVLAVVLASVLTHGKREASPKMLKWKDRGTTKNLQEVILGRCYNYVMARYPELGDKDCLKIWESLKHAFIYKDPCNITSEDYQPLMELASHPIPCNKSLFWSKTRDLAHRYTKSNQNFLTLEDTLLGYMADRVSWCGDPSAPGINYESCPKRSECESNPSSVFWKTASKMFAEAACGVVQVILNGSTEAGAFRNS
;
A
#
# COMPACT_ATOMS: atom_id res chain seq x y z
N MET A 1 -90.52 25.57 -4.88
CA MET A 1 -89.92 24.29 -5.28
C MET A 1 -88.40 24.47 -5.29
N PRO A 2 -87.61 23.72 -4.50
CA PRO A 2 -86.17 23.94 -4.37
C PRO A 2 -85.38 23.10 -5.38
N PHE A 3 -84.36 23.68 -6.01
CA PHE A 3 -83.44 22.99 -6.92
C PHE A 3 -82.23 22.44 -6.15
N GLN A 4 -82.18 21.13 -5.93
CA GLN A 4 -81.00 20.41 -5.44
C GLN A 4 -80.00 20.17 -6.58
N GLN A 5 -78.99 21.02 -6.74
CA GLN A 5 -77.91 20.80 -7.73
C GLN A 5 -76.47 21.04 -7.21
N GLY A 6 -76.29 21.27 -5.90
CA GLY A 6 -74.97 21.50 -5.28
C GLY A 6 -74.22 20.26 -4.77
N SER A 7 -74.88 19.09 -4.65
CA SER A 7 -74.34 17.92 -3.92
C SER A 7 -73.46 16.98 -4.78
N ALA A 8 -73.80 16.79 -6.06
CA ALA A 8 -73.12 15.81 -6.91
C ALA A 8 -71.68 16.21 -7.29
N ARG A 9 -71.45 17.51 -7.55
CA ARG A 9 -70.14 18.05 -7.99
C ARG A 9 -69.09 18.01 -6.89
N THR A 10 -69.52 18.21 -5.65
CA THR A 10 -68.67 18.17 -4.44
C THR A 10 -68.26 16.73 -4.16
N ARG A 11 -69.19 15.78 -4.24
CA ARG A 11 -68.94 14.34 -4.06
C ARG A 11 -67.95 13.78 -5.11
N GLN A 12 -68.07 14.21 -6.37
CA GLN A 12 -67.14 13.79 -7.43
C GLN A 12 -65.71 14.32 -7.21
N ARG A 13 -65.56 15.56 -6.72
CA ARG A 13 -64.24 16.13 -6.34
C ARG A 13 -63.63 15.42 -5.14
N THR A 14 -64.44 15.05 -4.14
CA THR A 14 -63.96 14.29 -2.97
C THR A 14 -63.49 12.90 -3.39
N VAL A 15 -64.21 12.20 -4.27
CA VAL A 15 -63.79 10.88 -4.78
C VAL A 15 -62.49 10.98 -5.59
N LEU A 16 -62.33 12.02 -6.40
CA LEU A 16 -61.09 12.25 -7.16
C LEU A 16 -59.90 12.54 -6.25
N LEU A 17 -60.09 13.38 -5.23
CA LEU A 17 -59.06 13.71 -4.23
C LEU A 17 -58.65 12.48 -3.41
N VAL A 18 -59.62 11.67 -2.97
CA VAL A 18 -59.34 10.42 -2.25
C VAL A 18 -58.58 9.45 -3.16
N GLY A 19 -58.98 9.34 -4.44
CA GLY A 19 -58.27 8.52 -5.42
C GLY A 19 -56.80 8.95 -5.59
N ILE A 20 -56.53 10.24 -5.72
CA ILE A 20 -55.17 10.79 -5.82
C ILE A 20 -54.36 10.51 -4.55
N VAL A 21 -54.94 10.72 -3.36
CA VAL A 21 -54.26 10.47 -2.08
C VAL A 21 -53.89 8.98 -1.91
N VAL A 22 -54.79 8.07 -2.29
CA VAL A 22 -54.53 6.62 -2.25
C VAL A 22 -53.41 6.24 -3.22
N LEU A 23 -53.40 6.83 -4.43
CA LEU A 23 -52.36 6.59 -5.43
C LEU A 23 -50.99 7.08 -4.97
N LEU A 24 -50.94 8.27 -4.34
CA LEU A 24 -49.71 8.82 -3.76
C LEU A 24 -49.21 7.96 -2.58
N ALA A 25 -50.10 7.52 -1.70
CA ALA A 25 -49.73 6.65 -0.58
C ALA A 25 -49.16 5.30 -1.06
N ALA A 26 -49.76 4.70 -2.10
CA ALA A 26 -49.27 3.47 -2.71
C ALA A 26 -47.89 3.65 -3.37
N LEU A 27 -47.65 4.78 -4.05
CA LEU A 27 -46.35 5.13 -4.62
C LEU A 27 -45.27 5.28 -3.55
N VAL A 28 -45.58 6.00 -2.47
CA VAL A 28 -44.64 6.16 -1.33
C VAL A 28 -44.32 4.80 -0.71
N LEU A 29 -45.32 3.94 -0.50
CA LEU A 29 -45.10 2.60 0.04
C LEU A 29 -44.23 1.74 -0.88
N ALA A 30 -44.44 1.80 -2.19
CA ALA A 30 -43.64 1.08 -3.18
C ALA A 30 -42.18 1.56 -3.17
N VAL A 31 -41.94 2.88 -3.06
CA VAL A 31 -40.59 3.45 -2.97
C VAL A 31 -39.89 3.03 -1.68
N VAL A 32 -40.60 3.03 -0.55
CA VAL A 32 -40.06 2.57 0.75
C VAL A 32 -39.76 1.08 0.73
N LEU A 33 -40.63 0.25 0.15
CA LEU A 33 -40.37 -1.19 0.01
C LEU A 33 -39.18 -1.44 -0.92
N ALA A 34 -39.09 -0.71 -2.04
CA ALA A 34 -37.95 -0.80 -2.94
C ALA A 34 -36.64 -0.39 -2.24
N SER A 35 -36.65 0.68 -1.44
CA SER A 35 -35.45 1.13 -0.71
C SER A 35 -35.02 0.16 0.39
N VAL A 36 -35.97 -0.47 1.10
CA VAL A 36 -35.67 -1.50 2.10
C VAL A 36 -35.13 -2.77 1.43
N LEU A 37 -35.71 -3.18 0.29
CA LEU A 37 -35.24 -4.35 -0.46
C LEU A 37 -33.86 -4.14 -1.09
N THR A 38 -33.53 -2.92 -1.52
CA THR A 38 -32.19 -2.60 -2.04
C THR A 38 -31.16 -2.42 -0.92
N HIS A 39 -31.53 -1.85 0.23
CA HIS A 39 -30.63 -1.77 1.39
C HIS A 39 -30.36 -3.11 2.09
N GLY A 40 -31.26 -4.09 1.96
CA GLY A 40 -31.09 -5.43 2.52
C GLY A 40 -30.00 -6.27 1.84
N LYS A 41 -29.56 -5.90 0.64
CA LYS A 41 -28.33 -6.43 0.04
C LYS A 41 -27.14 -5.76 0.72
N ARG A 42 -26.71 -6.31 1.86
CA ARG A 42 -25.32 -6.17 2.31
C ARG A 42 -24.44 -6.53 1.13
N GLU A 43 -23.78 -5.55 0.53
CA GLU A 43 -22.66 -5.82 -0.38
C GLU A 43 -21.73 -6.77 0.37
N ALA A 44 -21.60 -7.99 -0.14
CA ALA A 44 -20.59 -8.91 0.36
C ALA A 44 -19.26 -8.18 0.13
N SER A 45 -18.69 -7.66 1.22
CA SER A 45 -17.40 -6.98 1.16
C SER A 45 -16.44 -7.90 0.41
N PRO A 46 -15.75 -7.40 -0.64
CA PRO A 46 -14.86 -8.23 -1.44
C PRO A 46 -13.92 -9.00 -0.52
N LYS A 47 -13.95 -10.33 -0.62
CA LYS A 47 -13.15 -11.18 0.26
C LYS A 47 -11.69 -11.03 -0.15
N MET A 48 -10.93 -10.30 0.65
CA MET A 48 -9.49 -10.10 0.45
C MET A 48 -8.75 -11.43 0.38
N LEU A 49 -7.66 -11.44 -0.39
CA LEU A 49 -6.75 -12.57 -0.47
C LEU A 49 -6.11 -12.83 0.91
N LYS A 50 -5.87 -14.11 1.23
CA LYS A 50 -5.32 -14.54 2.52
C LYS A 50 -3.94 -15.13 2.34
N TRP A 51 -3.01 -14.72 3.20
CA TRP A 51 -1.60 -15.06 3.14
C TRP A 51 -1.00 -15.42 4.50
N LYS A 52 0.24 -15.92 4.52
CA LYS A 52 0.89 -16.41 5.74
C LYS A 52 1.80 -15.41 6.46
N ASP A 53 2.10 -14.25 5.86
CA ASP A 53 2.84 -13.18 6.54
C ASP A 53 1.91 -12.11 7.11
N ARG A 54 2.46 -11.26 7.97
CA ARG A 54 1.79 -10.06 8.45
C ARG A 54 1.38 -9.17 7.27
N GLY A 55 0.20 -8.57 7.36
CA GLY A 55 -0.29 -7.62 6.37
C GLY A 55 0.54 -6.35 6.30
N THR A 56 0.05 -5.42 5.48
CA THR A 56 0.64 -4.10 5.31
C THR A 56 0.79 -3.39 6.66
N THR A 57 1.93 -2.74 6.88
CA THR A 57 2.18 -1.94 8.09
C THR A 57 1.08 -0.89 8.24
N LYS A 58 0.49 -0.80 9.43
CA LYS A 58 -0.50 0.26 9.73
C LYS A 58 0.13 1.63 9.58
N ASN A 59 -0.61 2.59 9.01
CA ASN A 59 -0.13 3.95 8.75
C ASN A 59 1.15 3.95 7.88
N LEU A 60 1.20 3.06 6.87
CA LEU A 60 2.38 2.93 6.00
C LEU A 60 2.76 4.26 5.37
N GLN A 61 1.78 5.03 4.91
CA GLN A 61 2.01 6.35 4.29
C GLN A 61 2.79 7.27 5.22
N GLU A 62 2.33 7.41 6.46
CA GLU A 62 2.92 8.28 7.47
C GLU A 62 4.33 7.81 7.84
N VAL A 63 4.53 6.49 7.95
CA VAL A 63 5.85 5.90 8.22
C VAL A 63 6.84 6.19 7.09
N ILE A 64 6.44 5.97 5.84
CA ILE A 64 7.31 6.20 4.68
C ILE A 64 7.63 7.69 4.53
N LEU A 65 6.62 8.56 4.60
CA LEU A 65 6.81 10.01 4.50
C LEU A 65 7.69 10.54 5.62
N GLY A 66 7.42 10.14 6.88
CA GLY A 66 8.22 10.55 8.03
C GLY A 66 9.69 10.16 7.89
N ARG A 67 9.96 8.93 7.42
CA ARG A 67 11.33 8.46 7.16
C ARG A 67 11.99 9.19 5.99
N CYS A 68 11.26 9.42 4.91
CA CYS A 68 11.77 10.17 3.77
C CYS A 68 12.21 11.58 4.18
N TYR A 69 11.31 12.35 4.80
CA TYR A 69 11.63 13.71 5.26
C TYR A 69 12.77 13.74 6.28
N ASN A 70 12.77 12.80 7.23
CA ASN A 70 13.87 12.70 8.19
C ASN A 70 15.21 12.42 7.50
N TYR A 71 15.24 11.55 6.49
CA TYR A 71 16.45 11.23 5.76
C TYR A 71 16.98 12.45 4.98
N VAL A 72 16.12 13.10 4.20
CA VAL A 72 16.53 14.15 3.25
C VAL A 72 16.74 15.51 3.92
N MET A 73 16.06 15.80 5.03
CA MET A 73 16.19 17.10 5.72
C MET A 73 17.16 17.06 6.90
N ALA A 74 17.19 15.96 7.66
CA ALA A 74 17.96 15.92 8.92
C ALA A 74 19.25 15.11 8.81
N ARG A 75 19.27 14.04 7.99
CA ARG A 75 20.42 13.13 7.93
C ARG A 75 21.38 13.44 6.79
N TYR A 76 20.85 13.75 5.60
CA TYR A 76 21.64 13.99 4.39
C TYR A 76 21.08 15.19 3.59
N PRO A 77 21.14 16.41 4.14
CA PRO A 77 20.63 17.62 3.48
C PRO A 77 21.32 17.92 2.14
N GLU A 78 22.52 17.39 1.91
CA GLU A 78 23.25 17.51 0.64
C GLU A 78 22.58 16.80 -0.54
N LEU A 79 21.62 15.90 -0.28
CA LEU A 79 20.85 15.24 -1.33
C LEU A 79 19.83 16.16 -2.01
N GLY A 80 19.64 17.36 -1.46
CA GLY A 80 18.74 18.38 -2.00
C GLY A 80 17.26 17.96 -1.99
N ASP A 81 16.51 18.54 -2.92
CA ASP A 81 15.05 18.40 -2.97
C ASP A 81 14.62 17.05 -3.55
N LYS A 82 14.49 16.05 -2.67
CA LYS A 82 13.75 14.82 -2.95
C LYS A 82 12.27 15.02 -2.64
N ASP A 83 11.42 14.84 -3.65
CA ASP A 83 9.97 14.93 -3.47
C ASP A 83 9.42 13.67 -2.78
N CYS A 84 9.37 13.72 -1.45
CA CYS A 84 8.88 12.61 -0.63
C CYS A 84 7.43 12.23 -0.91
N LEU A 85 6.56 13.16 -1.33
CA LEU A 85 5.19 12.84 -1.70
C LEU A 85 5.16 12.05 -3.00
N LYS A 86 5.93 12.46 -4.01
CA LYS A 86 6.03 11.73 -5.28
C LYS A 86 6.68 10.35 -5.10
N ILE A 87 7.68 10.24 -4.22
CA ILE A 87 8.29 8.96 -3.83
C ILE A 87 7.24 8.04 -3.20
N TRP A 88 6.45 8.54 -2.25
CA TRP A 88 5.36 7.76 -1.64
C TRP A 88 4.33 7.33 -2.68
N GLU A 89 3.86 8.24 -3.52
CA GLU A 89 2.88 7.93 -4.56
C GLU A 89 3.41 6.88 -5.54
N SER A 90 4.70 6.95 -5.91
CA SER A 90 5.34 5.95 -6.75
C SER A 90 5.44 4.58 -6.06
N LEU A 91 5.80 4.53 -4.78
CA LEU A 91 5.77 3.29 -3.99
C LEU A 91 4.36 2.70 -3.93
N LYS A 92 3.34 3.51 -3.64
CA LYS A 92 1.95 3.08 -3.57
C LYS A 92 1.46 2.49 -4.89
N HIS A 93 1.73 3.16 -6.01
CA HIS A 93 1.37 2.68 -7.35
C HIS A 93 2.03 1.34 -7.72
N ALA A 94 3.19 1.03 -7.14
CA ALA A 94 3.88 -0.23 -7.43
C ALA A 94 3.08 -1.45 -6.97
N PHE A 95 2.20 -1.34 -5.96
CA PHE A 95 1.51 -2.49 -5.37
C PHE A 95 0.00 -2.35 -5.23
N ILE A 96 -0.56 -1.14 -5.11
CA ILE A 96 -2.00 -0.96 -4.84
C ILE A 96 -2.85 -1.49 -5.99
N TYR A 97 -3.97 -2.16 -5.68
CA TYR A 97 -4.87 -2.79 -6.66
C TYR A 97 -4.23 -3.85 -7.57
N LYS A 98 -3.04 -4.35 -7.24
CA LYS A 98 -2.36 -5.41 -7.98
C LYS A 98 -2.50 -6.75 -7.27
N ASP A 99 -2.41 -7.83 -8.05
CA ASP A 99 -2.19 -9.16 -7.51
C ASP A 99 -0.83 -9.17 -6.80
N PRO A 100 -0.78 -9.44 -5.48
CA PRO A 100 0.46 -9.38 -4.72
C PRO A 100 1.42 -10.54 -5.03
N CYS A 101 1.11 -11.42 -5.98
CA CYS A 101 2.03 -12.41 -6.54
C CYS A 101 2.40 -12.15 -8.02
N ASN A 102 2.01 -11.00 -8.59
CA ASN A 102 2.35 -10.62 -9.95
C ASN A 102 3.00 -9.23 -10.02
N ILE A 103 3.97 -8.97 -9.13
CA ILE A 103 4.76 -7.72 -9.13
C ILE A 103 6.06 -7.94 -9.90
N THR A 104 6.48 -6.94 -10.67
CA THR A 104 7.72 -6.96 -11.44
C THR A 104 8.69 -5.85 -11.04
N SER A 105 9.95 -5.94 -11.49
CA SER A 105 10.94 -4.89 -11.21
C SER A 105 10.54 -3.55 -11.84
N GLU A 106 9.85 -3.60 -12.98
CA GLU A 106 9.37 -2.43 -13.73
C GLU A 106 8.33 -1.64 -12.94
N ASP A 107 7.51 -2.31 -12.12
CA ASP A 107 6.55 -1.64 -11.23
C ASP A 107 7.23 -0.70 -10.23
N TYR A 108 8.47 -1.01 -9.84
CA TYR A 108 9.26 -0.22 -8.90
C TYR A 108 10.25 0.72 -9.58
N GLN A 109 10.49 0.58 -10.89
CA GLN A 109 11.49 1.38 -11.59
C GLN A 109 11.30 2.90 -11.39
N PRO A 110 10.08 3.47 -11.47
CA PRO A 110 9.88 4.90 -11.20
C PRO A 110 10.25 5.31 -9.77
N LEU A 111 10.04 4.44 -8.79
CA LEU A 111 10.43 4.68 -7.39
C LEU A 111 11.96 4.70 -7.26
N MET A 112 12.63 3.75 -7.92
CA MET A 112 14.09 3.66 -7.91
C MET A 112 14.73 4.93 -8.46
N GLU A 113 14.22 5.44 -9.58
CA GLU A 113 14.71 6.67 -10.20
C GLU A 113 14.54 7.88 -9.28
N LEU A 114 13.35 8.07 -8.69
CA LEU A 114 13.07 9.18 -7.78
C LEU A 114 13.95 9.18 -6.54
N ALA A 115 14.13 8.00 -5.92
CA ALA A 115 14.85 7.86 -4.66
C ALA A 115 16.35 7.60 -4.83
N SER A 116 16.85 7.43 -6.06
CA SER A 116 18.27 7.21 -6.34
C SER A 116 19.15 8.37 -5.88
N HIS A 117 20.32 8.05 -5.35
CA HIS A 117 21.36 9.02 -5.02
C HIS A 117 22.74 8.36 -5.12
N PRO A 118 23.82 9.14 -5.28
CA PRO A 118 25.17 8.60 -5.32
C PRO A 118 25.50 7.80 -4.05
N ILE A 119 26.23 6.70 -4.23
CA ILE A 119 26.80 5.90 -3.15
C ILE A 119 28.30 6.21 -3.09
N PRO A 120 28.82 6.74 -1.98
CA PRO A 120 30.25 7.05 -1.87
C PRO A 120 31.14 5.82 -2.02
N CYS A 121 32.23 5.94 -2.79
CA CYS A 121 33.16 4.83 -2.98
C CYS A 121 33.84 4.41 -1.68
N ASN A 122 34.17 3.12 -1.59
CA ASN A 122 34.78 2.47 -0.42
C ASN A 122 33.90 2.46 0.84
N LYS A 123 32.62 2.81 0.75
CA LYS A 123 31.68 2.89 1.89
C LYS A 123 30.61 1.79 1.89
N SER A 124 30.40 1.08 0.80
CA SER A 124 29.34 0.06 0.71
C SER A 124 29.64 -1.16 1.59
N LEU A 125 28.65 -1.54 2.42
CA LEU A 125 28.70 -2.73 3.25
C LEU A 125 27.51 -3.64 2.96
N PHE A 126 27.80 -4.83 2.46
CA PHE A 126 26.85 -5.91 2.25
C PHE A 126 26.78 -6.82 3.47
N TRP A 127 25.67 -7.52 3.64
CA TRP A 127 25.53 -8.44 4.76
C TRP A 127 24.59 -9.59 4.40
N SER A 128 24.81 -10.74 5.04
CA SER A 128 23.92 -11.90 4.91
C SER A 128 23.84 -12.61 6.26
N LYS A 129 22.61 -12.80 6.76
CA LYS A 129 22.32 -13.43 8.06
C LYS A 129 23.00 -12.74 9.28
N THR A 130 23.38 -11.48 9.13
CA THR A 130 24.15 -10.69 10.11
C THR A 130 23.60 -9.28 10.32
N ARG A 131 22.34 -9.05 9.94
CA ARG A 131 21.68 -7.74 9.97
C ARG A 131 21.98 -6.88 11.21
N ASP A 132 21.70 -7.43 12.39
CA ASP A 132 21.84 -6.66 13.63
C ASP A 132 23.31 -6.32 13.93
N LEU A 133 24.25 -7.15 13.52
CA LEU A 133 25.68 -6.85 13.59
C LEU A 133 26.06 -5.78 12.56
N ALA A 134 25.64 -5.93 11.32
CA ALA A 134 25.94 -4.99 10.23
C ALA A 134 25.45 -3.57 10.56
N HIS A 135 24.20 -3.39 10.99
CA HIS A 135 23.70 -2.05 11.34
C HIS A 135 24.31 -1.49 12.63
N ARG A 136 24.68 -2.34 13.61
CA ARG A 136 25.44 -1.84 14.78
C ARG A 136 26.83 -1.35 14.34
N TYR A 137 27.47 -2.07 13.43
CA TYR A 137 28.76 -1.70 12.88
C TYR A 137 28.68 -0.36 12.13
N THR A 138 27.74 -0.17 11.20
CA THR A 138 27.59 1.10 10.46
C THR A 138 27.19 2.28 11.36
N LYS A 139 26.40 2.05 12.41
CA LYS A 139 26.11 3.07 13.43
C LYS A 139 27.34 3.50 14.23
N SER A 140 28.21 2.56 14.59
CA SER A 140 29.44 2.84 15.34
C SER A 140 30.58 3.37 14.46
N ASN A 141 30.59 2.98 13.19
CA ASN A 141 31.59 3.35 12.20
C ASN A 141 30.89 4.02 11.02
N GLN A 142 30.76 5.34 11.10
CA GLN A 142 30.09 6.17 10.10
C GLN A 142 30.78 6.18 8.72
N ASN A 143 31.85 5.40 8.55
CA ASN A 143 32.50 5.16 7.26
C ASN A 143 31.84 4.05 6.44
N PHE A 144 30.76 3.43 6.87
CA PHE A 144 30.11 2.40 6.07
C PHE A 144 28.60 2.60 6.07
N LEU A 145 27.97 2.16 4.99
CA LEU A 145 26.52 2.19 4.84
C LEU A 145 26.04 0.89 4.20
N THR A 146 24.97 0.32 4.74
CA THR A 146 24.26 -0.78 4.09
C THR A 146 23.20 -0.24 3.13
N LEU A 147 22.51 -1.12 2.39
CA LEU A 147 21.35 -0.73 1.60
C LEU A 147 20.30 -0.01 2.47
N GLU A 148 20.06 -0.49 3.68
CA GLU A 148 19.11 0.11 4.64
C GLU A 148 19.55 1.47 5.19
N ASP A 149 20.81 1.87 4.98
CA ASP A 149 21.31 3.21 5.28
C ASP A 149 21.16 4.18 4.08
N THR A 150 20.65 3.73 2.92
CA THR A 150 20.27 4.58 1.77
C THR A 150 18.84 5.09 1.89
N LEU A 151 18.42 6.07 1.07
CA LEU A 151 17.04 6.59 1.12
C LEU A 151 15.98 5.50 0.94
N LEU A 152 16.13 4.66 -0.10
CA LEU A 152 15.21 3.55 -0.40
C LEU A 152 15.13 2.56 0.75
N GLY A 153 16.28 2.10 1.23
CA GLY A 153 16.34 1.11 2.30
C GLY A 153 15.87 1.67 3.63
N TYR A 154 16.21 2.92 3.96
CA TYR A 154 15.79 3.58 5.20
C TYR A 154 14.27 3.73 5.28
N MET A 155 13.64 4.13 4.17
CA MET A 155 12.17 4.20 4.09
C MET A 155 11.54 2.82 4.30
N ALA A 156 12.06 1.79 3.63
CA ALA A 156 11.48 0.45 3.59
C ALA A 156 11.91 -0.48 4.74
N ASP A 157 12.88 -0.10 5.58
CA ASP A 157 13.42 -1.03 6.60
C ASP A 157 12.32 -1.47 7.60
N ARG A 158 12.18 -2.79 7.78
CA ARG A 158 11.22 -3.43 8.69
C ARG A 158 9.73 -3.08 8.45
N VAL A 159 9.33 -2.55 7.30
CA VAL A 159 7.92 -2.40 6.94
C VAL A 159 7.46 -3.51 5.99
N SER A 160 6.15 -3.78 5.97
CA SER A 160 5.51 -4.76 5.08
C SER A 160 4.43 -4.04 4.28
N TRP A 161 4.20 -4.46 3.04
CA TRP A 161 3.12 -3.94 2.21
C TRP A 161 2.75 -4.93 1.11
N CYS A 162 1.46 -4.96 0.79
CA CYS A 162 0.95 -5.64 -0.39
C CYS A 162 -0.43 -5.10 -0.80
N GLY A 163 -0.73 -5.26 -2.08
CA GLY A 163 -2.01 -4.91 -2.64
C GLY A 163 -3.05 -6.02 -2.47
N ASP A 164 -4.27 -5.68 -2.87
CA ASP A 164 -5.30 -6.64 -3.20
C ASP A 164 -6.00 -6.13 -4.48
N PRO A 165 -6.33 -6.98 -5.46
CA PRO A 165 -7.15 -6.56 -6.60
C PRO A 165 -8.51 -5.98 -6.20
N SER A 166 -9.00 -6.33 -5.01
CA SER A 166 -10.26 -5.85 -4.46
C SER A 166 -10.11 -4.55 -3.67
N ALA A 167 -11.18 -3.75 -3.60
CA ALA A 167 -11.22 -2.57 -2.73
C ALA A 167 -10.95 -2.96 -1.25
N PRO A 168 -10.14 -2.18 -0.50
CA PRO A 168 -9.63 -0.84 -0.82
C PRO A 168 -8.29 -0.80 -1.58
N GLY A 169 -7.81 -1.93 -2.13
CA GLY A 169 -6.59 -2.01 -2.92
C GLY A 169 -5.33 -2.33 -2.13
N ILE A 170 -5.40 -2.33 -0.79
CA ILE A 170 -4.29 -2.61 0.14
C ILE A 170 -4.72 -3.67 1.14
N ASN A 171 -3.90 -4.71 1.32
CA ASN A 171 -4.17 -5.78 2.27
C ASN A 171 -3.44 -5.54 3.60
N TYR A 172 -4.20 -5.13 4.62
CA TYR A 172 -3.72 -4.96 6.00
C TYR A 172 -3.84 -6.23 6.85
N GLU A 173 -4.57 -7.25 6.39
CA GLU A 173 -4.74 -8.51 7.13
C GLU A 173 -3.53 -9.42 6.98
N SER A 174 -3.07 -9.63 5.75
CA SER A 174 -1.97 -10.56 5.46
C SER A 174 -1.28 -10.23 4.14
N CYS A 175 0.00 -10.58 4.01
CA CYS A 175 0.77 -10.45 2.76
C CYS A 175 1.49 -11.76 2.41
N PRO A 176 1.73 -12.04 1.12
CA PRO A 176 2.41 -13.27 0.70
C PRO A 176 3.84 -13.33 1.21
N LYS A 177 4.21 -14.47 1.79
CA LYS A 177 5.63 -14.77 2.05
C LYS A 177 6.35 -15.02 0.72
N ARG A 178 7.67 -14.83 0.73
CA ARG A 178 8.53 -15.28 -0.39
C ARG A 178 8.33 -16.76 -0.75
N SER A 179 8.05 -17.61 0.23
CA SER A 179 7.76 -19.03 0.01
C SER A 179 6.40 -19.31 -0.65
N GLU A 180 5.47 -18.35 -0.61
CA GLU A 180 4.17 -18.45 -1.29
C GLU A 180 4.28 -17.98 -2.74
N CYS A 181 4.99 -16.87 -2.97
CA CYS A 181 5.37 -16.42 -4.30
C CYS A 181 6.62 -15.52 -4.23
N GLU A 182 7.57 -15.70 -5.14
CA GLU A 182 8.80 -14.89 -5.16
C GLU A 182 8.57 -13.47 -5.68
N SER A 183 7.57 -13.29 -6.56
CA SER A 183 7.13 -12.05 -7.18
C SER A 183 6.22 -11.20 -6.30
N ASN A 184 6.38 -11.28 -4.97
CA ASN A 184 5.65 -10.42 -4.05
C ASN A 184 6.23 -9.00 -3.93
N PRO A 185 5.42 -7.98 -3.59
CA PRO A 185 5.85 -6.59 -3.55
C PRO A 185 7.14 -6.36 -2.75
N SER A 186 7.24 -6.92 -1.55
CA SER A 186 8.42 -6.73 -0.70
C SER A 186 9.67 -7.41 -1.28
N SER A 187 9.53 -8.65 -1.77
CA SER A 187 10.65 -9.40 -2.34
C SER A 187 11.18 -8.76 -3.61
N VAL A 188 10.29 -8.27 -4.48
CA VAL A 188 10.67 -7.58 -5.71
C VAL A 188 11.29 -6.22 -5.40
N PHE A 189 10.74 -5.45 -4.45
CA PHE A 189 11.36 -4.20 -4.00
C PHE A 189 12.80 -4.42 -3.55
N TRP A 190 13.02 -5.37 -2.61
CA TRP A 190 14.37 -5.62 -2.09
C TRP A 190 15.30 -6.19 -3.15
N LYS A 191 14.81 -6.99 -4.10
CA LYS A 191 15.59 -7.48 -5.25
C LYS A 191 16.06 -6.31 -6.12
N THR A 192 15.16 -5.41 -6.49
CA THR A 192 15.47 -4.25 -7.34
C THR A 192 16.39 -3.26 -6.62
N ALA A 193 16.10 -2.93 -5.36
CA ALA A 193 16.94 -2.05 -4.55
C ALA A 193 18.34 -2.63 -4.30
N SER A 194 18.45 -3.95 -4.07
CA SER A 194 19.74 -4.64 -3.91
C SER A 194 20.57 -4.59 -5.19
N LYS A 195 19.94 -4.83 -6.36
CA LYS A 195 20.61 -4.71 -7.66
C LYS A 195 21.16 -3.30 -7.86
N MET A 196 20.32 -2.29 -7.66
CA MET A 196 20.70 -0.88 -7.82
C MET A 196 21.82 -0.47 -6.87
N PHE A 197 21.78 -0.90 -5.61
CA PHE A 197 22.85 -0.63 -4.65
C PHE A 197 24.18 -1.30 -5.03
N ALA A 198 24.12 -2.53 -5.55
CA ALA A 198 25.31 -3.23 -6.03
C ALA A 198 25.90 -2.56 -7.28
N GLU A 199 25.06 -2.13 -8.23
CA GLU A 199 25.48 -1.42 -9.44
C GLU A 199 26.08 -0.04 -9.14
N ALA A 200 25.60 0.64 -8.10
CA ALA A 200 26.11 1.94 -7.67
C ALA A 200 27.36 1.87 -6.78
N ALA A 201 27.71 0.68 -6.25
CA ALA A 201 28.86 0.52 -5.39
C ALA A 201 30.18 0.69 -6.18
N CYS A 202 31.15 1.40 -5.60
CA CYS A 202 32.44 1.63 -6.23
C CYS A 202 33.61 1.48 -5.25
N GLY A 203 34.76 1.06 -5.77
CA GLY A 203 35.97 0.81 -4.97
C GLY A 203 35.86 -0.47 -4.13
N VAL A 204 36.45 -0.44 -2.93
CA VAL A 204 36.46 -1.58 -2.01
C VAL A 204 35.12 -1.69 -1.28
N VAL A 205 34.40 -2.78 -1.53
CA VAL A 205 33.17 -3.10 -0.78
C VAL A 205 33.48 -4.03 0.38
N GLN A 206 32.72 -3.93 1.45
CA GLN A 206 32.82 -4.81 2.61
C GLN A 206 31.63 -5.77 2.66
N VAL A 207 31.83 -6.96 3.21
CA VAL A 207 30.75 -7.93 3.45
C VAL A 207 30.85 -8.53 4.84
N ILE A 208 29.74 -8.54 5.59
CA ILE A 208 29.64 -9.21 6.87
C ILE A 208 28.80 -10.47 6.71
N LEU A 209 29.42 -11.64 6.86
CA LEU A 209 28.76 -12.95 6.76
C LEU A 209 28.67 -13.64 8.12
N ASN A 210 27.75 -14.60 8.23
CA ASN A 210 27.56 -15.37 9.45
C ASN A 210 28.38 -16.66 9.39
N GLY A 211 29.49 -16.74 10.13
CA GLY A 211 30.32 -17.94 10.18
C GLY A 211 29.74 -19.10 11.00
N SER A 212 28.66 -18.87 11.74
CA SER A 212 28.03 -19.88 12.61
C SER A 212 26.87 -20.63 11.94
N THR A 213 26.60 -20.40 10.65
CA THR A 213 25.56 -21.11 9.91
C THR A 213 26.04 -22.47 9.42
N GLU A 214 25.27 -23.53 9.70
CA GLU A 214 25.60 -24.92 9.29
C GLU A 214 25.74 -25.08 7.78
N ALA A 215 24.93 -24.36 6.99
CA ALA A 215 24.98 -24.37 5.53
C ALA A 215 26.18 -23.59 4.94
N GLY A 216 27.12 -23.13 5.77
CA GLY A 216 28.23 -22.25 5.38
C GLY A 216 27.84 -20.77 5.41
N ALA A 217 28.87 -19.91 5.43
CA ALA A 217 28.69 -18.46 5.59
C ALA A 217 28.08 -17.77 4.36
N PHE A 218 28.28 -18.36 3.18
CA PHE A 218 27.73 -17.88 1.91
C PHE A 218 26.62 -18.82 1.44
N ARG A 219 25.42 -18.26 1.24
CA ARG A 219 24.26 -18.99 0.72
C ARG A 219 24.15 -18.77 -0.78
N ASN A 220 24.39 -19.81 -1.58
CA ASN A 220 23.95 -19.82 -2.97
C ASN A 220 22.43 -19.97 -2.99
N SER A 221 21.75 -18.89 -3.38
CA SER A 221 20.28 -18.71 -3.58
C SER A 221 19.37 -19.71 -2.87
#